data_AF-A0A2I0UHE6-F1
#
_entry.id   AF-A0A2I0UHE6-F1
#
_cell.length_a   1.000
_cell.length_b   1.000
_cell.length_c   1.000
_cell.angle_alpha   90.00
_cell.angle_beta   90.00
_cell.angle_gamma   90.00
#
_symmetry.space_group_name_H-M   'P 1'
#
loop_
_entity.id
_entity.type
_entity.pdbx_description
1 polymer ?
#
loop_
_entity_poly.entity_id
_entity_poly.type
_entity_poly.pdbx_seq_one_letter_code
_entity_poly.pdbx_strand_id
1 'polypeptide(L)'
;MEPLQREAGAAAGEGEGEGKGKGKGKAETEVWPADQPEVELDVLTLLRLRDQMKQQLMDYSTAVHASQENGLYHGTEQKFIDSATQNLEQDMEEVKVSFQNKTLALQRNQLTVALRNKMKQNDNDSRLIMETLKHIVKLTSSVLEYQQFYCSPSYFLTLHFPNNGTALKKAGRQKLLEIHDMKKKQKEEQVRMNMSEILEKIQHNFKKERDITTVIQNVFQSIIIASRVNWAEDPSLKAIVLQLEKNVNFL
;
A
#
# COMPACT_ATOMS: atom_id res chain seq x y z
N MET A 1 58.62 -13.65 -59.76
CA MET A 1 58.80 -15.10 -59.56
C MET A 1 57.42 -15.70 -59.54
N GLU A 2 57.30 -16.83 -60.22
CA GLU A 2 56.13 -17.32 -60.96
C GLU A 2 54.99 -17.92 -60.09
N PRO A 3 53.82 -18.27 -60.69
CA PRO A 3 52.51 -17.75 -60.29
C PRO A 3 51.47 -18.90 -60.10
N LEU A 4 50.18 -18.62 -60.42
CA LEU A 4 49.15 -19.60 -60.86
C LEU A 4 48.43 -20.33 -59.70
N GLN A 5 47.12 -20.63 -59.70
CA GLN A 5 46.12 -20.63 -60.77
C GLN A 5 44.73 -20.98 -60.16
N ARG A 6 43.65 -20.50 -60.82
CA ARG A 6 42.40 -21.21 -61.20
C ARG A 6 41.58 -21.98 -60.15
N GLU A 7 40.27 -22.19 -60.27
CA GLU A 7 39.13 -21.75 -61.11
C GLU A 7 37.89 -22.43 -60.48
N ALA A 8 36.68 -21.92 -60.80
CA ALA A 8 35.38 -22.61 -60.98
C ALA A 8 34.94 -23.71 -59.97
N GLY A 9 33.71 -23.80 -59.45
CA GLY A 9 32.37 -23.71 -60.04
C GLY A 9 31.48 -24.66 -59.21
N ALA A 10 30.30 -24.23 -58.76
CA ALA A 10 28.96 -24.62 -59.25
C ALA A 10 28.45 -26.06 -58.94
N ALA A 11 27.15 -26.11 -58.58
CA ALA A 11 26.21 -27.25 -58.43
C ALA A 11 26.36 -28.13 -57.16
N ALA A 12 25.38 -28.21 -56.25
CA ALA A 12 24.04 -28.83 -56.35
C ALA A 12 24.08 -30.34 -56.61
N GLY A 13 23.59 -31.15 -55.67
CA GLY A 13 23.41 -32.59 -55.87
C GLY A 13 23.19 -33.37 -54.57
N GLU A 14 22.02 -33.99 -54.50
CA GLU A 14 21.46 -34.84 -53.44
C GLU A 14 22.15 -36.22 -53.33
N GLY A 15 21.79 -36.98 -52.29
CA GLY A 15 22.07 -38.43 -52.15
C GLY A 15 22.45 -38.79 -50.72
N GLU A 16 21.50 -39.13 -49.86
CA GLU A 16 21.03 -40.50 -49.55
C GLU A 16 22.06 -41.39 -48.83
N GLY A 17 21.68 -41.82 -47.62
CA GLY A 17 22.36 -42.86 -46.84
C GLY A 17 21.36 -43.54 -45.90
N GLU A 18 21.06 -44.80 -46.23
CA GLU A 18 20.04 -45.71 -45.71
C GLU A 18 20.12 -46.06 -44.21
N GLY A 19 19.02 -46.60 -43.66
CA GLY A 19 19.07 -47.37 -42.41
C GLY A 19 17.72 -47.88 -41.88
N LYS A 20 17.26 -49.03 -42.40
CA LYS A 20 16.08 -49.82 -42.04
C LYS A 20 15.84 -50.07 -40.53
N GLY A 21 14.56 -50.18 -40.15
CA GLY A 21 14.15 -50.94 -38.95
C GLY A 21 12.62 -51.06 -38.78
N LYS A 22 12.07 -52.25 -39.08
CA LYS A 22 10.64 -52.65 -39.08
C LYS A 22 10.12 -53.04 -37.68
N GLY A 23 8.79 -52.93 -37.49
CA GLY A 23 7.97 -53.74 -36.56
C GLY A 23 6.93 -52.87 -35.84
N LYS A 24 5.62 -52.83 -36.12
CA LYS A 24 4.54 -53.78 -36.48
C LYS A 24 3.84 -54.41 -35.25
N GLY A 25 2.57 -54.03 -35.06
CA GLY A 25 1.54 -54.72 -34.25
C GLY A 25 1.32 -54.08 -32.87
N LYS A 26 0.11 -53.97 -32.32
CA LYS A 26 -1.25 -54.45 -32.68
C LYS A 26 -2.24 -53.57 -31.91
N ALA A 27 -3.36 -53.22 -32.55
CA ALA A 27 -4.55 -52.71 -31.86
C ALA A 27 -5.39 -53.92 -31.43
N GLU A 28 -5.66 -54.03 -30.12
CA GLU A 28 -6.58 -55.03 -29.57
C GLU A 28 -7.93 -54.34 -29.37
N THR A 29 -8.89 -54.75 -30.20
CA THR A 29 -10.31 -54.41 -30.07
C THR A 29 -10.93 -55.49 -29.18
N GLU A 30 -11.11 -55.19 -27.90
CA GLU A 30 -11.87 -56.05 -27.00
C GLU A 30 -13.38 -55.85 -27.23
N VAL A 31 -13.99 -56.96 -27.65
CA VAL A 31 -15.42 -57.14 -27.84
C VAL A 31 -16.10 -57.16 -26.47
N TRP A 32 -17.08 -56.28 -26.26
CA TRP A 32 -17.96 -56.32 -25.10
C TRP A 32 -19.03 -57.39 -25.32
N PRO A 33 -19.21 -58.38 -24.42
CA PRO A 33 -20.41 -59.20 -24.41
C PRO A 33 -21.58 -58.33 -23.94
N ALA A 34 -22.55 -58.15 -24.82
CA ALA A 34 -23.86 -57.61 -24.50
C ALA A 34 -24.65 -58.68 -23.72
N ASP A 35 -24.58 -58.61 -22.40
CA ASP A 35 -25.64 -59.13 -21.53
C ASP A 35 -25.70 -58.22 -20.31
N GLN A 36 -26.63 -57.25 -20.36
CA GLN A 36 -27.02 -56.48 -19.20
C GLN A 36 -28.08 -57.31 -18.47
N PRO A 37 -27.80 -57.92 -17.30
CA PRO A 37 -28.86 -58.13 -16.35
C PRO A 37 -29.31 -56.73 -15.92
N GLU A 38 -30.59 -56.42 -16.06
CA GLU A 38 -31.21 -55.27 -15.40
C GLU A 38 -30.77 -55.29 -13.94
N VAL A 39 -29.79 -54.45 -13.60
CA VAL A 39 -29.38 -54.24 -12.21
C VAL A 39 -30.54 -53.46 -11.64
N GLU A 40 -31.45 -54.14 -10.94
CA GLU A 40 -32.28 -53.49 -9.95
C GLU A 40 -31.34 -52.61 -9.14
N LEU A 41 -31.45 -51.28 -9.31
CA LEU A 41 -30.61 -50.32 -8.63
C LEU A 41 -30.97 -50.39 -7.14
N ASP A 42 -30.37 -51.34 -6.46
CA ASP A 42 -30.52 -51.53 -5.03
C ASP A 42 -30.02 -50.26 -4.34
N VAL A 43 -30.82 -49.72 -3.43
CA VAL A 43 -30.54 -48.48 -2.71
C VAL A 43 -29.15 -48.52 -2.08
N LEU A 44 -28.67 -49.69 -1.67
CA LEU A 44 -27.32 -49.88 -1.13
C LEU A 44 -26.21 -49.62 -2.18
N THR A 45 -26.42 -49.96 -3.45
CA THR A 45 -25.45 -49.69 -4.53
C THR A 45 -25.35 -48.20 -4.83
N LEU A 46 -26.47 -47.47 -4.81
CA LEU A 46 -26.50 -46.02 -4.95
C LEU A 46 -25.81 -45.32 -3.77
N LEU A 47 -26.06 -45.77 -2.53
CA LEU A 47 -25.39 -45.24 -1.34
C LEU A 47 -23.87 -45.45 -1.42
N ARG A 48 -23.42 -46.62 -1.86
CA ARG A 48 -22.00 -46.93 -2.06
C ARG A 48 -21.36 -46.03 -3.12
N LEU A 49 -22.03 -45.83 -4.26
CA LEU A 49 -21.53 -44.95 -5.31
C LEU A 49 -21.43 -43.50 -4.84
N ARG A 50 -22.44 -43.01 -4.12
CA ARG A 50 -22.41 -41.68 -3.50
C ARG A 50 -21.21 -41.54 -2.56
N ASP A 51 -20.96 -42.53 -1.71
CA ASP A 51 -19.85 -42.48 -0.76
C ASP A 51 -18.49 -42.53 -1.47
N GLN A 52 -18.38 -43.28 -2.57
CA GLN A 52 -17.20 -43.27 -3.44
C GLN A 52 -16.98 -41.91 -4.12
N MET A 53 -18.02 -41.31 -4.69
CA MET A 53 -17.94 -39.98 -5.31
C MET A 53 -17.57 -38.91 -4.27
N LYS A 54 -18.11 -39.01 -3.05
CA LYS A 54 -17.77 -38.11 -1.94
C LYS A 54 -16.31 -38.27 -1.54
N GLN A 55 -15.81 -39.51 -1.46
CA GLN A 55 -14.41 -39.76 -1.16
C GLN A 55 -13.51 -39.21 -2.26
N GLN A 56 -13.80 -39.48 -3.53
CA GLN A 56 -13.04 -38.92 -4.66
C GLN A 56 -13.04 -37.40 -4.64
N LEU A 57 -14.18 -36.76 -4.37
CA LEU A 57 -14.25 -35.31 -4.26
C LEU A 57 -13.36 -34.77 -3.14
N MET A 58 -13.34 -35.43 -1.98
CA MET A 58 -12.44 -35.07 -0.88
C MET A 58 -10.98 -35.29 -1.24
N ASP A 59 -10.64 -36.39 -1.92
CA ASP A 59 -9.27 -36.70 -2.33
C ASP A 59 -8.76 -35.67 -3.35
N TYR A 60 -9.57 -35.32 -4.35
CA TYR A 60 -9.25 -34.27 -5.31
C TYR A 60 -9.15 -32.89 -4.64
N SER A 61 -10.07 -32.55 -3.74
CA SER A 61 -10.02 -31.28 -3.01
C SER A 61 -8.75 -31.18 -2.16
N THR A 62 -8.35 -32.28 -1.51
CA THR A 62 -7.14 -32.34 -0.69
C THR A 62 -5.88 -32.23 -1.57
N ALA A 63 -5.84 -32.92 -2.71
CA ALA A 63 -4.73 -32.82 -3.67
C ALA A 63 -4.60 -31.41 -4.27
N VAL A 64 -5.73 -30.74 -4.55
CA VAL A 64 -5.75 -29.35 -5.03
C VAL A 64 -5.26 -28.38 -3.95
N HIS A 65 -5.69 -28.54 -2.70
CA HIS A 65 -5.21 -27.68 -1.61
C HIS A 65 -3.71 -27.90 -1.30
N ALA A 66 -3.25 -29.15 -1.29
CA ALA A 66 -1.83 -29.46 -1.11
C ALA A 66 -0.95 -28.92 -2.25
N SER A 67 -1.44 -28.95 -3.49
CA SER A 67 -0.72 -28.38 -4.65
C SER A 67 -0.78 -26.85 -4.69
N GLN A 68 -1.85 -26.22 -4.20
CA GLN A 68 -1.96 -24.77 -4.06
C GLN A 68 -1.00 -24.21 -3.01
N GLU A 69 -0.83 -24.89 -1.88
CA GLU A 69 0.13 -24.53 -0.84
C GLU A 69 1.58 -24.65 -1.34
N ASN A 70 1.89 -25.70 -2.10
CA ASN A 70 3.18 -25.86 -2.78
C ASN A 70 3.41 -24.80 -3.87
N GLY A 71 2.37 -24.42 -4.62
CA GLY A 71 2.43 -23.37 -5.65
C GLY A 71 2.65 -21.97 -5.08
N LEU A 72 2.15 -21.70 -3.87
CA LEU A 72 2.40 -20.44 -3.16
C LEU A 72 3.88 -20.34 -2.73
N TYR A 73 4.46 -21.44 -2.23
CA TYR A 73 5.87 -21.52 -1.84
C TYR A 73 6.81 -21.29 -3.04
N HIS A 74 6.54 -21.97 -4.16
CA HIS A 74 7.27 -21.78 -5.41
C HIS A 74 7.08 -20.35 -5.98
N GLY A 75 5.90 -19.75 -5.84
CA GLY A 75 5.64 -18.38 -6.29
C GLY A 75 6.39 -17.32 -5.46
N THR A 76 6.59 -17.55 -4.16
CA THR A 76 7.41 -16.67 -3.31
C THR A 76 8.90 -16.86 -3.53
N GLU A 77 9.36 -18.09 -3.73
CA GLU A 77 10.76 -18.41 -4.03
C GLU A 77 11.16 -17.89 -5.42
N GLN A 78 10.30 -18.03 -6.43
CA GLN A 78 10.54 -17.46 -7.76
C GLN A 78 10.68 -15.94 -7.72
N LYS A 79 9.79 -15.23 -7.00
CA LYS A 79 9.91 -13.77 -6.83
C LYS A 79 11.18 -13.37 -6.11
N PHE A 80 11.62 -14.17 -5.13
CA PHE A 80 12.88 -13.95 -4.44
C PHE A 80 14.07 -14.14 -5.39
N ILE A 81 14.08 -15.21 -6.18
CA ILE A 81 15.09 -15.49 -7.20
C ILE A 81 15.13 -14.39 -8.25
N ASP A 82 13.97 -13.95 -8.77
CA ASP A 82 13.89 -12.87 -9.76
C ASP A 82 14.44 -11.56 -9.18
N SER A 83 14.11 -11.24 -7.92
CA SER A 83 14.66 -10.06 -7.26
C SER A 83 16.17 -10.16 -7.01
N ALA A 84 16.67 -11.35 -6.66
CA ALA A 84 18.09 -11.59 -6.45
C ALA A 84 18.86 -11.51 -7.77
N THR A 85 18.32 -12.05 -8.86
CA THR A 85 18.89 -11.94 -10.22
C THR A 85 18.93 -10.48 -10.65
N GLN A 86 17.84 -9.72 -10.45
CA GLN A 86 17.82 -8.29 -10.79
C GLN A 86 18.85 -7.48 -10.00
N ASN A 87 19.01 -7.76 -8.70
CA ASN A 87 20.03 -7.10 -7.88
C ASN A 87 21.44 -7.45 -8.38
N LEU A 88 21.71 -8.72 -8.71
CA LEU A 88 23.01 -9.14 -9.25
C LEU A 88 23.31 -8.52 -10.62
N GLU A 89 22.30 -8.38 -11.48
CA GLU A 89 22.44 -7.68 -12.77
C GLU A 89 22.76 -6.20 -12.57
N GLN A 90 22.10 -5.54 -11.61
CA GLN A 90 22.38 -4.16 -11.25
C GLN A 90 23.80 -4.00 -10.71
N ASP A 91 24.22 -4.86 -9.77
CA ASP A 91 25.57 -4.85 -9.19
C ASP A 91 26.62 -5.09 -10.28
N MET A 92 26.36 -6.00 -11.21
CA MET A 92 27.24 -6.27 -12.35
C MET A 92 27.37 -5.05 -13.26
N GLU A 93 26.28 -4.38 -13.60
CA GLU A 93 26.34 -3.17 -14.42
C GLU A 93 27.03 -2.02 -13.69
N GLU A 94 26.81 -1.87 -12.38
CA GLU A 94 27.52 -0.88 -11.56
C GLU A 94 29.04 -1.13 -11.57
N VAL A 95 29.47 -2.38 -11.35
CA VAL A 95 30.89 -2.75 -11.38
C VAL A 95 31.47 -2.52 -12.79
N LYS A 96 30.73 -2.85 -13.85
CA LYS A 96 31.16 -2.63 -15.24
C LYS A 96 31.33 -1.14 -15.56
N VAL A 97 30.37 -0.30 -15.21
CA VAL A 97 30.47 1.16 -15.37
C VAL A 97 31.63 1.70 -14.54
N SER A 98 31.80 1.23 -13.30
CA SER A 98 32.92 1.61 -12.43
C SER A 98 34.27 1.25 -13.04
N PHE A 99 34.41 0.05 -13.59
CA PHE A 99 35.63 -0.40 -14.27
C PHE A 99 35.93 0.44 -15.51
N GLN A 100 34.93 0.70 -16.35
CA GLN A 100 35.08 1.55 -17.54
C GLN A 100 35.48 2.98 -17.16
N ASN A 101 34.84 3.57 -16.15
CA ASN A 101 35.17 4.91 -15.66
C ASN A 101 36.60 4.98 -15.10
N LYS A 102 37.02 4.00 -14.30
CA LYS A 102 38.39 3.90 -13.78
C LYS A 102 39.41 3.75 -14.91
N THR A 103 39.11 2.91 -15.91
CA THR A 103 39.96 2.73 -17.10
C THR A 103 40.09 4.02 -17.89
N LEU A 104 38.97 4.72 -18.14
CA LEU A 104 38.95 6.00 -18.84
C LEU A 104 39.73 7.08 -18.07
N ALA A 105 39.59 7.14 -16.75
CA ALA A 105 40.35 8.06 -15.90
C ALA A 105 41.86 7.77 -15.97
N LEU A 106 42.26 6.50 -15.94
CA LEU A 106 43.66 6.10 -16.11
C LEU A 106 44.20 6.49 -17.48
N GLN A 107 43.47 6.22 -18.57
CA GLN A 107 43.86 6.60 -19.93
C GLN A 107 44.01 8.12 -20.08
N ARG A 108 43.07 8.90 -19.54
CA ARG A 108 43.14 10.37 -19.51
C ARG A 108 44.35 10.87 -18.74
N ASN A 109 44.68 10.25 -17.60
CA ASN A 109 45.88 10.59 -16.84
C ASN A 109 47.16 10.30 -17.62
N GLN A 110 47.26 9.11 -18.23
CA GLN A 110 48.40 8.73 -19.07
C GLN A 110 48.57 9.69 -20.26
N LEU A 111 47.48 10.02 -20.96
CA LEU A 111 47.49 10.99 -22.05
C LEU A 111 47.94 12.37 -21.57
N THR A 112 47.44 12.83 -20.42
CA THR A 112 47.82 14.12 -19.84
C THR A 112 49.31 14.17 -19.51
N VAL A 113 49.88 13.08 -18.97
CA VAL A 113 51.31 12.97 -18.70
C VAL A 113 52.12 12.98 -20.00
N ALA A 114 51.70 12.20 -21.00
CA ALA A 114 52.35 12.17 -22.31
C ALA A 114 52.33 13.54 -23.00
N LEU A 115 51.17 14.22 -23.00
CA LEU A 115 51.01 15.58 -23.52
C LEU A 115 51.90 16.58 -22.78
N ARG A 116 51.94 16.53 -21.45
CA ARG A 116 52.82 17.39 -20.64
C ARG A 116 54.29 17.17 -20.98
N ASN A 117 54.70 15.91 -21.14
CA ASN A 117 56.08 15.59 -21.51
C ASN A 117 56.41 16.05 -22.94
N LYS A 118 55.45 15.98 -23.87
CA LYS A 118 55.58 16.55 -25.20
C LYS A 118 55.76 18.07 -25.14
N MET A 119 54.90 18.79 -24.44
CA MET A 119 55.01 20.25 -24.30
C MET A 119 56.34 20.74 -23.71
N LYS A 120 56.98 19.94 -22.85
CA LYS A 120 58.33 20.26 -22.32
C LYS A 120 59.43 20.23 -23.39
N GLN A 121 59.22 19.55 -24.51
CA GLN A 121 60.19 19.45 -25.61
C GLN A 121 60.30 20.79 -26.39
N ASN A 122 59.30 21.67 -26.29
CA ASN A 122 59.27 23.02 -26.85
C ASN A 122 59.65 23.09 -28.34
N ASP A 123 59.36 22.03 -29.09
CA ASP A 123 59.47 21.98 -30.55
C ASP A 123 58.31 22.74 -31.22
N ASN A 124 58.30 22.81 -32.54
CA ASN A 124 57.23 23.48 -33.29
C ASN A 124 55.86 22.79 -33.07
N ASP A 125 55.85 21.47 -32.96
CA ASP A 125 54.63 20.69 -32.71
C ASP A 125 54.05 21.00 -31.32
N SER A 126 54.90 21.10 -30.30
CA SER A 126 54.53 21.49 -28.94
C SER A 126 53.91 22.87 -28.88
N ARG A 127 54.44 23.82 -29.66
CA ARG A 127 53.87 25.18 -29.78
C ARG A 127 52.50 25.17 -30.45
N LEU A 128 52.33 24.38 -31.52
CA LEU A 128 51.03 24.22 -32.19
C LEU A 128 49.98 23.58 -31.27
N ILE A 129 50.37 22.53 -30.54
CA ILE A 129 49.51 21.86 -29.55
C ILE A 129 49.10 22.84 -28.45
N MET A 130 50.03 23.66 -27.93
CA MET A 130 49.74 24.64 -26.88
C MET A 130 48.76 25.72 -27.33
N GLU A 131 48.97 26.32 -28.51
CA GLU A 131 48.03 27.31 -29.05
C GLU A 131 46.66 26.69 -29.30
N THR A 132 46.60 25.47 -29.82
CA THR A 132 45.33 24.75 -30.01
C THR A 132 44.60 24.54 -28.67
N LEU A 133 45.30 24.09 -27.63
CA LEU A 133 44.72 23.90 -26.30
C LEU A 133 44.23 25.21 -25.69
N LYS A 134 44.97 26.31 -25.88
CA LYS A 134 44.56 27.65 -25.45
C LYS A 134 43.26 28.08 -26.14
N HIS A 135 43.11 27.83 -27.43
CA HIS A 135 41.86 28.06 -28.14
C HIS A 135 40.71 27.19 -27.62
N ILE A 136 40.95 25.89 -27.37
CA ILE A 136 39.96 24.97 -26.80
C ILE A 136 39.52 25.44 -25.41
N VAL A 137 40.45 25.84 -24.54
CA VAL A 137 40.14 26.35 -23.21
C VAL A 137 39.31 27.62 -23.31
N LYS A 138 39.70 28.57 -24.16
CA LYS A 138 38.93 29.81 -24.35
C LYS A 138 37.49 29.54 -24.80
N LEU A 139 37.31 28.64 -25.79
CA LEU A 139 35.99 28.24 -26.26
C LEU A 139 35.17 27.58 -25.14
N THR A 140 35.78 26.64 -24.41
CA THR A 140 35.11 25.90 -23.33
C THR A 140 34.69 26.85 -22.20
N SER A 141 35.53 27.83 -21.85
CA SER A 141 35.20 28.88 -20.88
C SER A 141 33.98 29.69 -21.33
N SER A 142 33.96 30.16 -22.59
CA SER A 142 32.80 30.90 -23.11
C SER A 142 31.52 30.06 -23.16
N VAL A 143 31.62 28.76 -23.47
CA VAL A 143 30.47 27.83 -23.41
C VAL A 143 29.99 27.64 -21.97
N LEU A 144 30.91 27.49 -21.02
CA LEU A 144 30.58 27.34 -19.61
C LEU A 144 29.90 28.60 -19.06
N GLU A 145 30.42 29.79 -19.40
CA GLU A 145 29.82 31.08 -19.04
C GLU A 145 28.39 31.19 -19.58
N TYR A 146 28.19 30.81 -20.84
CA TYR A 146 26.85 30.76 -21.44
C TYR A 146 25.95 29.77 -20.71
N GLN A 147 26.40 28.53 -20.47
CA GLN A 147 25.63 27.53 -19.73
C GLN A 147 25.31 27.98 -18.31
N GLN A 148 26.24 28.60 -17.60
CA GLN A 148 26.04 29.10 -16.25
C GLN A 148 25.00 30.23 -16.23
N PHE A 149 25.01 31.12 -17.22
CA PHE A 149 24.03 32.20 -17.35
C PHE A 149 22.59 31.69 -17.49
N TYR A 150 22.36 30.61 -18.25
CA TYR A 150 21.02 30.01 -18.39
C TYR A 150 20.69 28.99 -17.28
N CYS A 151 21.69 28.29 -16.76
CA CYS A 151 21.50 27.28 -15.73
C CYS A 151 21.32 27.93 -14.35
N SER A 152 21.91 29.09 -14.05
CA SER A 152 21.78 29.73 -12.73
C SER A 152 20.33 30.15 -12.38
N PRO A 153 19.57 30.82 -13.28
CA PRO A 153 18.15 31.09 -13.04
C PRO A 153 17.33 29.80 -12.95
N SER A 154 17.58 28.84 -13.85
CA SER A 154 16.88 27.55 -13.86
C SER A 154 17.14 26.75 -12.58
N TYR A 155 18.38 26.73 -12.10
CA TYR A 155 18.80 26.07 -10.86
C TYR A 155 18.23 26.78 -9.62
N PHE A 156 18.20 28.12 -9.61
CA PHE A 156 17.54 28.88 -8.54
C PHE A 156 16.05 28.57 -8.44
N LEU A 157 15.32 28.60 -9.56
CA LEU A 157 13.91 28.22 -9.59
C LEU A 157 13.71 26.75 -9.18
N THR A 158 14.52 25.83 -9.72
CA THR A 158 14.38 24.39 -9.44
C THR A 158 14.73 24.03 -7.99
N LEU A 159 15.62 24.76 -7.33
CA LEU A 159 16.01 24.47 -5.94
C LEU A 159 15.07 25.16 -4.93
N HIS A 160 14.70 26.43 -5.15
CA HIS A 160 13.88 27.16 -4.18
C HIS A 160 12.38 26.88 -4.31
N PHE A 161 11.86 26.69 -5.53
CA PHE A 161 10.42 26.50 -5.73
C PHE A 161 9.88 25.21 -5.09
N PRO A 162 10.53 24.03 -5.24
CA PRO A 162 10.05 22.81 -4.58
C PRO A 162 10.16 22.87 -3.06
N ASN A 163 11.22 23.50 -2.53
CA ASN A 163 11.42 23.66 -1.09
C ASN A 163 10.39 24.59 -0.45
N ASN A 164 10.09 25.72 -1.10
CA ASN A 164 9.02 26.61 -0.66
C ASN A 164 7.64 25.92 -0.81
N GLY A 165 7.46 25.12 -1.86
CA GLY A 165 6.24 24.35 -2.08
C GLY A 165 5.99 23.28 -1.00
N THR A 166 7.03 22.58 -0.53
CA THR A 166 6.89 21.59 0.55
C THR A 166 6.63 22.25 1.90
N ALA A 167 7.33 23.36 2.21
CA ALA A 167 7.08 24.16 3.41
C ALA A 167 5.65 24.72 3.44
N LEU A 168 5.17 25.28 2.34
CA LEU A 168 3.81 25.79 2.19
C LEU A 168 2.77 24.66 2.33
N LYS A 169 3.01 23.49 1.71
CA LYS A 169 2.14 22.31 1.86
C LYS A 169 2.06 21.84 3.31
N LYS A 170 3.18 21.85 4.04
CA LYS A 170 3.22 21.49 5.47
C LYS A 170 2.42 22.49 6.31
N ALA A 171 2.62 23.79 6.08
CA ALA A 171 1.87 24.84 6.77
C ALA A 171 0.36 24.76 6.47
N GLY A 172 -0.03 24.50 5.21
CA GLY A 172 -1.42 24.31 4.81
C GLY A 172 -2.08 23.11 5.50
N ARG A 173 -1.38 21.97 5.59
CA ARG A 173 -1.87 20.79 6.34
C ARG A 173 -2.07 21.10 7.82
N GLN A 174 -1.13 21.82 8.44
CA GLN A 174 -1.24 22.21 9.84
C GLN A 174 -2.46 23.11 10.08
N LYS A 175 -2.67 24.11 9.21
CA LYS A 175 -3.83 25.01 9.30
C LYS A 175 -5.14 24.28 9.09
N LEU A 176 -5.18 23.29 8.20
CA LEU A 176 -6.37 22.48 7.98
C LEU A 176 -6.73 21.61 9.20
N LEU A 177 -5.71 21.03 9.85
CA LEU A 177 -5.90 20.30 11.12
C LEU A 177 -6.43 21.21 12.22
N GLU A 178 -5.85 22.41 12.36
CA GLU A 178 -6.31 23.43 13.33
C GLU A 178 -7.78 23.80 13.09
N ILE A 179 -8.19 24.03 11.84
CA ILE A 179 -9.59 24.32 11.47
C ILE A 179 -10.50 23.14 11.84
N HIS A 180 -10.06 21.91 11.57
CA HIS A 180 -10.86 20.72 11.89
C HIS A 180 -11.06 20.57 13.40
N ASP A 181 -10.01 20.77 14.19
CA ASP A 181 -10.07 20.71 15.65
C ASP A 181 -10.93 21.82 16.24
N MET A 182 -10.79 23.05 15.75
CA MET A 182 -11.65 24.16 16.16
C MET A 182 -13.12 23.87 15.83
N LYS A 183 -13.41 23.34 14.64
CA LYS A 183 -14.77 22.97 14.23
C LYS A 183 -15.35 21.85 15.11
N LYS A 184 -14.52 20.88 15.51
CA LYS A 184 -14.93 19.81 16.43
C LYS A 184 -15.26 20.38 17.81
N LYS A 185 -14.38 21.21 18.38
CA LYS A 185 -14.60 21.89 19.66
C LYS A 185 -15.86 22.74 19.66
N GLN A 186 -16.11 23.49 18.57
CA GLN A 186 -17.32 24.30 18.44
C GLN A 186 -18.60 23.45 18.46
N LYS A 187 -18.60 22.29 17.80
CA LYS A 187 -19.74 21.36 17.85
C LYS A 187 -19.96 20.81 19.25
N GLU A 188 -18.91 20.41 19.94
CA GLU A 188 -18.98 19.90 21.31
C GLU A 188 -19.51 20.96 22.29
N GLU A 189 -19.03 22.21 22.15
CA GLU A 189 -19.52 23.36 22.92
C GLU A 189 -21.02 23.60 22.67
N GLN A 190 -21.46 23.56 21.41
CA GLN A 190 -22.86 23.76 21.08
C GLN A 190 -23.75 22.66 21.65
N VAL A 191 -23.30 21.39 21.63
CA VAL A 191 -24.03 20.29 22.28
C VAL A 191 -24.11 20.50 23.79
N ARG A 192 -23.02 20.94 24.44
CA ARG A 192 -23.01 21.24 25.88
C ARG A 192 -23.95 22.38 26.24
N MET A 193 -23.95 23.46 25.46
CA MET A 193 -24.86 24.60 25.67
C MET A 193 -26.31 24.17 25.56
N ASN A 194 -26.67 23.41 24.51
CA ASN A 194 -28.02 22.89 24.32
C ASN A 194 -28.44 21.96 25.48
N MET A 195 -27.53 21.08 25.94
CA MET A 195 -27.79 20.20 27.07
C MET A 195 -27.99 20.99 28.38
N SER A 196 -27.19 22.04 28.59
CA SER A 196 -27.35 22.94 29.75
C SER A 196 -28.71 23.63 29.74
N GLU A 197 -29.16 24.12 28.58
CA GLU A 197 -30.47 24.77 28.45
C GLU A 197 -31.63 23.80 28.76
N ILE A 198 -31.53 22.55 28.30
CA ILE A 198 -32.52 21.50 28.62
C ILE A 198 -32.50 21.21 30.14
N LEU A 199 -31.32 21.10 30.74
CA LEU A 199 -31.18 20.83 32.17
C LEU A 199 -31.76 21.96 33.02
N GLU A 200 -31.53 23.22 32.64
CA GLU A 200 -32.11 24.38 33.32
C GLU A 200 -33.64 24.39 33.23
N LYS A 201 -34.22 24.06 32.07
CA LYS A 201 -35.68 23.93 31.92
C LYS A 201 -36.24 22.84 32.82
N ILE A 202 -35.57 21.69 32.89
CA ILE A 202 -35.98 20.57 33.76
C ILE A 202 -35.91 20.99 35.24
N GLN A 203 -34.80 21.59 35.66
CA GLN A 203 -34.65 22.08 37.05
C GLN A 203 -35.70 23.14 37.41
N HIS A 204 -36.00 24.06 36.50
CA HIS A 204 -37.04 25.06 36.69
C HIS A 204 -38.43 24.41 36.89
N ASN A 205 -38.78 23.43 36.06
CA ASN A 205 -40.03 22.70 36.19
C ASN A 205 -40.12 21.95 37.51
N PHE A 206 -39.07 21.22 37.91
CA PHE A 206 -39.04 20.53 39.20
C PHE A 206 -39.19 21.50 40.38
N LYS A 207 -38.54 22.67 40.32
CA LYS A 207 -38.70 23.70 41.35
C LYS A 207 -40.14 24.18 41.45
N LYS A 208 -40.78 24.46 40.30
CA LYS A 208 -42.19 24.87 40.25
C LYS A 208 -43.14 23.80 40.80
N GLU A 209 -42.95 22.54 40.42
CA GLU A 209 -43.74 21.41 40.93
C GLU A 209 -43.56 21.22 42.44
N ARG A 210 -42.33 21.39 42.94
CA ARG A 210 -42.05 21.40 44.38
C ARG A 210 -42.82 22.52 45.09
N ASP A 211 -42.71 23.76 44.59
CA ASP A 211 -43.37 24.93 45.18
C ASP A 211 -44.90 24.74 45.22
N ILE A 212 -45.50 24.22 44.14
CA ILE A 212 -46.94 23.89 44.09
C ILE A 212 -47.29 22.82 45.13
N THR A 213 -46.50 21.76 45.22
CA THR A 213 -46.73 20.67 46.19
C THR A 213 -46.68 21.19 47.62
N THR A 214 -45.72 22.05 47.96
CA THR A 214 -45.62 22.67 49.29
C THR A 214 -46.83 23.53 49.61
N VAL A 215 -47.32 24.34 48.65
CA VAL A 215 -48.54 25.15 48.84
C VAL A 215 -49.75 24.24 49.09
N ILE A 216 -49.91 23.18 48.28
CA ILE A 216 -51.01 22.22 48.43
C ILE A 216 -50.95 21.54 49.80
N GLN A 217 -49.77 21.07 50.23
CA GLN A 217 -49.56 20.47 51.55
C GLN A 217 -49.95 21.44 52.68
N ASN A 218 -49.50 22.69 52.61
CA ASN A 218 -49.81 23.72 53.61
C ASN A 218 -51.32 24.02 53.68
N VAL A 219 -52.00 24.08 52.54
CA VAL A 219 -53.46 24.28 52.48
C VAL A 219 -54.19 23.09 53.10
N PHE A 220 -53.82 21.84 52.76
CA PHE A 220 -54.43 20.65 53.34
C PHE A 220 -54.23 20.58 54.87
N GLN A 221 -53.03 20.88 55.36
CA GLN A 221 -52.75 20.96 56.80
C GLN A 221 -53.64 22.02 57.47
N SER A 222 -53.73 23.21 56.88
CA SER A 222 -54.56 24.30 57.41
C SER A 222 -56.03 23.94 57.49
N ILE A 223 -56.58 23.24 56.47
CA ILE A 223 -57.97 22.77 56.45
C ILE A 223 -58.21 21.72 57.54
N ILE A 224 -57.31 20.75 57.71
CA ILE A 224 -57.45 19.70 58.72
C ILE A 224 -57.45 20.31 60.14
N ILE A 225 -56.55 21.27 60.40
CA ILE A 225 -56.48 21.98 61.68
C ILE A 225 -57.75 22.83 61.91
N ALA A 226 -58.22 23.57 60.89
CA ALA A 226 -59.39 24.43 60.99
C ALA A 226 -60.71 23.66 61.14
N SER A 227 -60.78 22.42 60.64
CA SER A 227 -61.98 21.57 60.69
C SER A 227 -62.31 21.05 62.10
N ARG A 228 -61.48 21.31 63.12
CA ARG A 228 -61.66 20.90 64.53
C ARG A 228 -61.89 19.39 64.74
N VAL A 229 -61.54 18.57 63.75
CA VAL A 229 -61.55 17.11 63.84
C VAL A 229 -60.37 16.68 64.73
N ASN A 230 -60.59 15.75 65.66
CA ASN A 230 -59.54 15.29 66.57
C ASN A 230 -58.57 14.32 65.87
N TRP A 231 -57.79 14.85 64.94
CA TRP A 231 -56.86 14.12 64.08
C TRP A 231 -55.72 13.42 64.84
N ALA A 232 -55.52 13.74 66.12
CA ALA A 232 -54.54 13.09 66.99
C ALA A 232 -55.03 11.76 67.57
N GLU A 233 -56.35 11.55 67.65
CA GLU A 233 -56.99 10.32 68.15
C GLU A 233 -57.15 9.26 67.06
N ASP A 234 -57.35 9.67 65.80
CA ASP A 234 -57.40 8.74 64.66
C ASP A 234 -55.97 8.41 64.16
N PRO A 235 -55.52 7.14 64.25
CA PRO A 235 -54.20 6.73 63.77
C PRO A 235 -53.99 7.02 62.28
N SER A 236 -55.04 6.96 61.47
CA SER A 236 -54.96 7.17 60.02
C SER A 236 -54.75 8.64 59.68
N LEU A 237 -55.53 9.55 60.26
CA LEU A 237 -55.33 11.00 60.11
C LEU A 237 -53.98 11.47 60.67
N LYS A 238 -53.55 10.95 61.82
CA LYS A 238 -52.25 11.26 62.42
C LYS A 238 -51.08 10.90 61.49
N ALA A 239 -51.14 9.75 60.83
CA ALA A 239 -50.12 9.33 59.88
C ALA A 239 -50.05 10.26 58.66
N ILE A 240 -51.19 10.69 58.14
CA ILE A 240 -51.29 11.57 56.97
C ILE A 240 -50.71 12.95 57.28
N VAL A 241 -51.09 13.57 58.40
CA VAL A 241 -50.59 14.91 58.80
C VAL A 241 -49.08 14.89 59.02
N LEU A 242 -48.55 13.86 59.70
CA LEU A 242 -47.10 13.71 59.92
C LEU A 242 -46.31 13.41 58.65
N GLN A 243 -46.89 12.71 57.68
CA GLN A 243 -46.26 12.50 56.37
C GLN A 243 -46.21 13.78 55.54
N LEU A 244 -47.27 14.60 55.59
CA LEU A 244 -47.31 15.91 54.92
C LEU A 244 -46.22 16.86 55.46
N GLU A 245 -45.89 16.78 56.75
CA GLU A 245 -44.82 17.57 57.38
C GLU A 245 -43.41 17.10 56.98
N LYS A 246 -43.19 15.78 56.88
CA LYS A 246 -41.87 15.21 56.56
C LYS A 246 -41.44 15.42 55.11
N ASN A 247 -42.40 15.48 54.19
CA ASN A 247 -42.14 15.65 52.76
C ASN A 247 -41.62 17.05 52.39
N VAL A 248 -41.58 17.99 53.34
CA VAL A 248 -41.01 19.35 53.15
C VAL A 248 -39.48 19.35 53.32
N ASN A 249 -38.91 18.37 54.03
CA ASN A 249 -37.51 18.38 54.48
C ASN A 249 -36.59 17.36 53.78
N PHE A 250 -37.09 16.54 52.86
CA PHE A 250 -36.28 15.58 52.10
C PHE A 250 -36.31 15.91 50.60
N LEU A 251 -35.38 16.79 50.17
CA LEU A 251 -34.67 16.92 48.86
C LEU A 251 -34.43 18.38 48.43
#